data_AF-A0A534PSX1-F1
#
_entry.id   AF-A0A534PSX1-F1
#
_cell.length_a   1.000
_cell.length_b   1.000
_cell.length_c   1.000
_cell.angle_alpha   90.00
_cell.angle_beta   90.00
_cell.angle_gamma   90.00
#
_symmetry.space_group_name_H-M   'P 1'
#
loop_
_entity.id
_entity.type
_entity.pdbx_description
1 polymer ?
#
loop_
_entity_poly.entity_id
_entity_poly.type
_entity_poly.pdbx_seq_one_letter_code
_entity_poly.pdbx_strand_id
1 'polypeptide(L)' 'LRQRIVLSDDDRAAIQARVLWDEPLGEELEGWVRRHYRDRLVGSDLADPQLARDGFAALDELTQILRLGSVYDFQK' A
#
# COMPACT_ATOMS: atom_id res chain seq x y z
N LEU A 1 -4.59 -3.08 14.78
CA LEU A 1 -4.49 -4.24 13.88
C LEU A 1 -3.01 -4.53 13.66
N ARG A 2 -2.43 -5.58 14.27
CA ARG A 2 -0.97 -5.85 14.20
C ARG A 2 -0.67 -7.34 14.25
N GLN A 3 0.36 -7.77 13.50
CA GLN A 3 0.95 -9.09 13.60
C GLN A 3 2.31 -8.97 14.32
N ARG A 4 2.52 -9.72 15.40
CA ARG A 4 3.81 -9.75 16.10
C ARG A 4 4.69 -10.83 15.47
N ILE A 5 5.86 -10.42 14.99
CA ILE A 5 6.86 -11.29 14.40
C ILE A 5 8.18 -10.97 15.10
N VAL A 6 8.84 -11.99 15.63
CA VAL A 6 10.19 -11.85 16.23
C VAL A 6 11.20 -11.92 15.10
N LEU A 7 12.14 -10.99 15.06
CA LEU A 7 13.20 -10.89 14.04
C LEU A 7 14.55 -10.78 14.75
N SER A 8 15.54 -11.49 14.24
CA SER A 8 16.95 -11.18 14.53
C SER A 8 17.40 -9.93 13.78
N ASP A 9 18.59 -9.42 14.07
CA ASP A 9 19.19 -8.32 13.33
C ASP A 9 19.42 -8.70 11.85
N ASP A 10 19.81 -9.95 11.59
CA ASP A 10 19.99 -10.48 10.23
C ASP A 10 18.65 -10.57 9.48
N ASP A 11 17.59 -11.06 10.14
CA ASP A 11 16.25 -11.10 9.54
C ASP A 11 15.76 -9.69 9.20
N ARG A 12 16.01 -8.72 10.09
CA ARG A 12 15.64 -7.32 9.87
C ARG A 12 16.43 -6.71 8.71
N ALA A 13 17.72 -7.01 8.61
CA ALA A 13 18.58 -6.53 7.53
C ALA A 13 18.23 -7.15 6.16
N ALA A 14 17.67 -8.36 6.15
CA ALA A 14 17.23 -9.04 4.93
C ALA A 14 15.93 -8.45 4.33
N ILE A 15 15.20 -7.60 5.06
CA ILE A 15 13.97 -6.97 4.56
C ILE A 15 14.33 -5.91 3.51
N GLN A 16 14.04 -6.21 2.25
CA GLN A 16 14.27 -5.29 1.12
C GLN A 16 13.11 -4.31 0.90
N ALA A 17 11.91 -4.70 1.33
CA ALA A 17 10.72 -3.87 1.23
C ALA A 17 10.81 -2.67 2.20
N ARG A 18 10.30 -1.52 1.78
CA ARG A 18 10.22 -0.32 2.62
C ARG A 18 8.96 -0.38 3.48
N VAL A 19 8.97 -1.27 4.47
CA VAL A 19 7.80 -1.56 5.34
C VAL A 19 8.07 -1.33 6.82
N LEU A 20 9.32 -1.09 7.20
CA LEU A 20 9.67 -0.68 8.55
C LEU A 20 9.33 0.80 8.70
N TRP A 21 8.58 1.13 9.74
CA TRP A 21 8.10 2.49 9.98
C TRP A 21 9.27 3.46 10.21
N ASP A 22 9.21 4.59 9.51
CA ASP A 22 9.96 5.81 9.78
C ASP A 22 9.07 7.04 9.45
N GLU A 23 9.46 8.23 9.91
CA GLU A 23 8.69 9.46 9.67
C GLU A 23 8.48 9.73 8.18
N PRO A 24 9.50 9.62 7.30
CA PRO A 24 9.31 9.83 5.87
C PRO A 24 8.31 8.87 5.22
N LEU A 25 8.28 7.59 5.63
CA LEU A 25 7.31 6.63 5.14
C LEU A 25 5.91 6.98 5.63
N GLY A 26 5.79 7.46 6.88
CA GLY A 26 4.53 7.94 7.43
C GLY A 26 3.94 9.09 6.60
N GLU A 27 4.72 10.14 6.36
CA GLU A 27 4.28 11.30 5.57
C GLU A 27 3.87 10.91 4.14
N GLU A 28 4.64 10.04 3.49
CA GLU A 28 4.37 9.59 2.13
C GLU A 28 3.09 8.73 2.05
N LEU A 29 2.88 7.84 3.02
CA LEU A 29 1.66 7.04 3.11
C LEU A 29 0.43 7.89 3.43
N GLU A 30 0.55 8.90 4.30
CA GLU A 30 -0.54 9.86 4.54
C GLU A 30 -0.88 10.64 3.26
N GLY A 31 0.12 11.10 2.52
CA GLY A 31 -0.07 11.77 1.24
C GLY A 31 -0.70 10.85 0.18
N TRP A 32 -0.33 9.58 0.16
CA TRP A 32 -0.95 8.56 -0.69
C TRP A 32 -2.42 8.32 -0.32
N VAL A 33 -2.75 8.18 0.98
CA VAL A 33 -4.13 8.02 1.44
C VAL A 33 -4.98 9.22 1.03
N ARG A 34 -4.51 10.45 1.27
CA ARG A 34 -5.23 11.68 0.91
C ARG A 34 -5.52 11.81 -0.59
N ARG A 35 -4.69 11.20 -1.45
CA ARG A 35 -4.87 11.24 -2.91
C ARG A 35 -5.86 10.20 -3.42
N HIS A 36 -5.88 9.01 -2.81
CA HIS A 36 -6.60 7.86 -3.36
C HIS A 36 -7.87 7.46 -2.62
N TYR A 37 -8.00 7.81 -1.34
CA TYR A 37 -9.16 7.42 -0.55
C TYR A 37 -10.31 8.40 -0.74
N ARG A 38 -11.51 7.83 -0.91
CA ARG A 38 -12.76 8.59 -0.94
C ARG A 38 -13.24 8.81 0.50
N ASP A 39 -13.73 10.02 0.79
CA ASP A 39 -14.30 10.34 2.12
C ASP A 39 -15.58 9.55 2.42
N ARG A 40 -16.25 9.05 1.38
CA ARG A 40 -17.46 8.22 1.47
C ARG A 40 -17.46 7.15 0.38
N LEU A 41 -17.85 5.95 0.77
CA LEU A 41 -18.09 4.81 -0.13
C LEU A 41 -19.31 4.05 0.37
N VAL A 42 -20.27 3.78 -0.52
CA VAL A 42 -21.44 2.95 -0.23
C VAL A 42 -21.49 1.75 -1.18
N GLY A 43 -22.32 0.74 -0.85
CA GLY A 43 -22.32 -0.53 -1.58
C GLY A 43 -22.61 -0.41 -3.08
N SER A 44 -23.45 0.55 -3.50
CA SER A 44 -23.74 0.78 -4.92
C SER A 44 -22.54 1.32 -5.71
N ASP A 45 -21.62 2.00 -5.05
CA ASP A 45 -20.44 2.58 -5.69
C ASP A 45 -19.45 1.50 -6.14
N LEU A 46 -19.55 0.29 -5.57
CA LEU A 46 -18.72 -0.85 -5.95
C LEU A 46 -18.99 -1.34 -7.38
N ALA A 47 -20.14 -0.99 -7.95
CA ALA A 47 -20.47 -1.31 -9.34
C ALA A 47 -19.79 -0.36 -10.34
N ASP A 48 -19.22 0.75 -9.89
CA ASP A 48 -18.52 1.72 -10.74
C ASP A 48 -17.16 1.17 -11.19
N PRO A 49 -16.95 0.93 -12.50
CA PRO A 49 -15.66 0.48 -13.01
C PRO A 49 -14.52 1.48 -12.74
N GLN A 50 -14.83 2.76 -12.54
CA GLN A 50 -13.82 3.76 -12.22
C GLN A 50 -13.20 3.50 -10.84
N LEU A 51 -13.98 3.04 -9.86
CA LEU A 51 -13.47 2.67 -8.55
C LEU A 51 -12.37 1.60 -8.65
N ALA A 52 -12.55 0.59 -9.51
CA ALA A 52 -11.55 -0.45 -9.71
C ALA A 52 -10.27 0.09 -10.37
N ARG A 53 -10.40 0.97 -11.37
CA ARG A 53 -9.25 1.61 -12.03
C ARG A 53 -8.46 2.48 -11.08
N ASP A 54 -9.15 3.30 -10.29
CA ASP A 54 -8.54 4.15 -9.25
C ASP A 54 -7.81 3.25 -8.23
N GLY A 55 -8.43 2.16 -7.80
CA GLY A 55 -7.84 1.17 -6.89
C GLY A 55 -6.58 0.52 -7.46
N PHE A 56 -6.56 0.14 -8.74
CA PHE A 56 -5.37 -0.43 -9.37
C PHE A 56 -4.23 0.59 -9.48
N ALA A 57 -4.53 1.84 -9.84
CA ALA A 57 -3.53 2.90 -9.87
C ALA A 57 -2.95 3.20 -8.47
N ALA A 58 -3.82 3.25 -7.46
CA ALA A 58 -3.42 3.45 -6.07
C ALA A 58 -2.52 2.31 -5.58
N LEU A 59 -2.90 1.05 -5.85
CA LEU A 59 -2.12 -0.12 -5.47
C LEU A 59 -0.78 -0.19 -6.19
N ASP A 60 -0.74 0.18 -7.48
CA ASP A 60 0.51 0.23 -8.23
C ASP A 60 1.49 1.23 -7.60
N GLU A 61 1.04 2.45 -7.33
CA GLU A 61 1.84 3.46 -6.62
C GLU A 61 2.27 2.97 -5.23
N LEU A 62 1.38 2.32 -4.48
CA LEU A 62 1.71 1.81 -3.15
C LEU A 62 2.80 0.73 -3.20
N THR A 63 2.76 -0.18 -4.18
CA THR A 63 3.81 -1.19 -4.33
C THR A 63 5.17 -0.58 -4.68
N GLN A 64 5.19 0.56 -5.37
CA GLN A 64 6.40 1.33 -5.63
C GLN A 64 6.92 2.00 -4.36
N ILE A 65 6.06 2.68 -3.59
CA ILE A 65 6.41 3.30 -2.29
C ILE A 65 7.03 2.26 -1.34
N LEU A 66 6.41 1.09 -1.26
CA LEU A 66 6.81 0.00 -0.37
C LEU A 66 7.90 -0.93 -0.95
N ARG A 67 8.33 -0.71 -2.20
CA ARG A 67 9.35 -1.52 -2.90
C ARG A 67 9.03 -3.01 -2.93
N LEU A 68 7.77 -3.35 -3.22
CA LEU A 68 7.29 -4.73 -3.25
C LEU A 68 7.45 -5.40 -4.62
N GLY A 69 7.63 -4.61 -5.68
CA GLY A 69 7.54 -5.09 -7.07
C GLY A 69 6.10 -5.47 -7.44
N SER A 70 5.94 -6.21 -8.55
CA SER A 70 4.64 -6.65 -9.07
C SER A 70 4.06 -7.82 -8.26
N VAL A 71 3.47 -7.51 -7.10
CA VAL A 71 2.86 -8.51 -6.20
C VAL A 71 1.39 -8.78 -6.52
N TYR A 72 0.70 -7.86 -7.18
CA TYR A 72 -0.70 -8.03 -7.59
C TYR A 72 -0.80 -8.60 -9.01
N ASP A 73 -1.85 -9.38 -9.27
CA ASP A 73 -2.03 -10.03 -10.58
C ASP A 73 -2.24 -9.05 -11.75
N PHE A 74 -2.80 -7.87 -11.50
CA PHE A 74 -2.98 -6.84 -12.54
C PHE A 74 -1.65 -6.18 -12.96
N GLN A 75 -0.55 -6.42 -12.23
CA GLN A 75 0.78 -5.86 -12.50
C GLN A 75 1.68 -6.82 -13.30
N LYS A 76 1.15 -7.99 -13.69
CA LYS A 76 1.87 -9.04 -14.42
C LYS A 76 1.55 -9.02 -15.91
#